data_AF-X0A5G5-F1
#
_entry.id   AF-X0A5G5-F1
#
_cell.length_a   1.000
_cell.length_b   1.000
_cell.length_c   1.000
_cell.angle_alpha   90.00
_cell.angle_beta   90.00
_cell.angle_gamma   90.00
#
_symmetry.space_group_name_H-M   'P 1'
#
loop_
_entity.id
_entity.type
_entity.pdbx_description
1 polymer ?
#
loop_
_entity_poly.entity_id
_entity_poly.type
_entity_poly.pdbx_seq_one_letter_code
_entity_poly.pdbx_strand_id
1 'polypeptide(L)'
;MSSAQGFITSTQPGRFTATFNIDDGVYVFSGNVNPPTQPFQSNFATLEYNSVESLGGFQQFNGIIGSGNEVSFTFSDGTAIKGPLDIPVNPASQVSGTGSWSLS
;
A
#
# COMPACT_ATOMS: atom_id res chain seq x y z
N MET A 1 11.48 14.03 2.44
CA MET A 1 10.60 12.96 1.93
C MET A 1 11.19 12.44 0.64
N SER A 2 11.38 11.13 0.59
CA SER A 2 11.85 10.40 -0.58
C SER A 2 10.68 9.63 -1.19
N SER A 3 10.84 9.17 -2.42
CA SER A 3 9.80 8.41 -3.12
C SER A 3 10.39 7.25 -3.90
N ALA A 4 9.65 6.16 -3.98
CA ALA A 4 10.03 4.96 -4.72
C ALA A 4 8.85 4.42 -5.53
N GLN A 5 9.17 3.85 -6.70
CA GLN A 5 8.18 3.21 -7.57
C GLN A 5 8.05 1.73 -7.22
N GLY A 6 6.85 1.20 -7.44
CA GLY A 6 6.50 -0.15 -7.06
C GLY A 6 5.14 -0.57 -7.58
N PHE A 7 4.60 -1.63 -6.99
CA PHE A 7 3.31 -2.18 -7.35
C PHE A 7 2.58 -2.72 -6.12
N ILE A 8 1.26 -2.86 -6.24
CA ILE A 8 0.38 -3.42 -5.21
C ILE A 8 -0.35 -4.60 -5.82
N THR A 9 -0.34 -5.73 -5.11
CA THR A 9 -1.10 -6.93 -5.48
C THR A 9 -1.97 -7.36 -4.32
N SER A 10 -3.27 -7.53 -4.57
CA SER A 10 -4.22 -8.18 -3.66
C SER A 10 -4.84 -9.38 -4.38
N THR A 11 -4.45 -10.59 -3.98
CA THR A 11 -4.96 -11.85 -4.57
C THR A 11 -6.08 -12.49 -3.75
N GLN A 12 -6.30 -12.02 -2.52
CA GLN A 12 -7.33 -12.51 -1.60
C GLN A 12 -8.08 -11.31 -1.00
N PRO A 13 -9.40 -11.44 -0.76
CA PRO A 13 -10.17 -10.38 -0.13
C PRO A 13 -9.55 -9.91 1.18
N GLY A 14 -9.41 -8.59 1.34
CA GLY A 14 -8.87 -7.98 2.55
C GLY A 14 -7.36 -8.10 2.76
N ARG A 15 -6.59 -8.70 1.84
CA ARG A 15 -5.13 -8.84 1.96
C ARG A 15 -4.41 -8.27 0.76
N PHE A 16 -3.29 -7.59 0.98
CA PHE A 16 -2.45 -7.09 -0.09
C PHE A 16 -0.97 -7.12 0.27
N THR A 17 -0.15 -7.08 -0.77
CA THR A 17 1.29 -6.85 -0.69
C THR A 17 1.62 -5.65 -1.56
N ALA A 18 2.43 -4.73 -1.05
CA ALA A 18 2.99 -3.62 -1.81
C ALA A 18 4.52 -3.76 -1.84
N THR A 19 5.11 -3.67 -3.02
CA THR A 19 6.55 -3.92 -3.23
C THR A 19 7.19 -2.71 -3.89
N PHE A 20 8.27 -2.20 -3.31
CA PHE A 20 8.99 -1.01 -3.77
C PHE A 20 10.49 -1.29 -3.85
N ASN A 21 11.11 -0.83 -4.93
CA ASN A 21 12.57 -0.87 -5.07
C ASN A 21 13.15 0.44 -4.55
N ILE A 22 14.00 0.35 -3.52
CA ILE A 22 14.64 1.50 -2.89
C ILE A 22 16.13 1.21 -2.83
N ASP A 23 16.91 2.00 -3.56
CA ASP A 23 18.34 1.76 -3.78
C ASP A 23 18.58 0.30 -4.25
N ASP A 24 19.38 -0.48 -3.51
CA ASP A 24 19.67 -1.88 -3.80
C ASP A 24 18.76 -2.88 -3.03
N GLY A 25 17.70 -2.39 -2.38
CA GLY A 25 16.80 -3.20 -1.54
C GLY A 25 15.36 -3.28 -2.06
N VAL A 26 14.71 -4.42 -1.82
CA VAL A 26 13.29 -4.64 -2.11
C VAL A 26 12.48 -4.58 -0.82
N TYR A 27 11.68 -3.53 -0.67
CA TYR A 27 10.85 -3.32 0.51
C TYR A 27 9.44 -3.79 0.24
N VAL A 28 8.94 -4.65 1.13
CA VAL A 28 7.65 -5.30 0.98
C VAL A 28 6.78 -4.98 2.18
N PHE A 29 5.62 -4.37 1.96
CA PHE A 29 4.57 -4.22 2.96
C PHE A 29 3.51 -5.31 2.77
N SER A 30 3.29 -6.14 3.78
CA SER A 30 2.18 -7.11 3.79
C SER A 30 1.09 -6.64 4.73
N GLY A 31 -0.07 -6.28 4.17
CA GLY A 31 -1.16 -5.62 4.88
C GLY A 31 -2.49 -6.37 4.83
N ASN A 32 -3.30 -6.16 5.86
CA ASN A 32 -4.69 -6.57 5.92
C ASN A 32 -5.57 -5.32 6.07
N VAL A 33 -6.69 -5.25 5.33
CA VAL A 33 -7.65 -4.14 5.37
C VAL A 33 -8.98 -4.58 5.99
N ASN A 34 -9.62 -3.66 6.71
CA ASN A 34 -10.94 -3.81 7.30
C ASN A 34 -11.78 -2.55 7.00
N PRO A 35 -13.00 -2.67 6.45
CA PRO A 35 -13.64 -3.90 5.97
C PRO A 35 -12.83 -4.58 4.85
N PRO A 36 -12.90 -5.92 4.70
CA PRO A 36 -12.26 -6.62 3.60
C PRO A 36 -12.80 -6.09 2.25
N THR A 37 -11.90 -5.76 1.34
CA THR A 37 -12.25 -5.34 -0.03
C THR A 37 -12.07 -6.49 -1.02
N GLN A 38 -12.69 -6.37 -2.19
CA GLN A 38 -12.40 -7.25 -3.32
C GLN A 38 -10.91 -7.18 -3.70
N PRO A 39 -10.36 -8.25 -4.33
CA PRO A 39 -9.02 -8.21 -4.93
C PRO A 39 -8.83 -7.00 -5.86
N PHE A 40 -7.62 -6.44 -5.82
CA PHE A 40 -7.25 -5.25 -6.60
C PHE A 40 -5.75 -5.27 -6.93
N GLN A 41 -5.37 -4.50 -7.94
CA GLN A 41 -3.99 -4.41 -8.40
C GLN A 41 -3.67 -2.97 -8.82
N SER A 42 -2.42 -2.57 -8.59
CA SER A 42 -1.85 -1.34 -9.12
C SER A 42 -0.43 -1.64 -9.58
N ASN A 43 -0.19 -1.64 -10.89
CA ASN A 43 1.16 -1.86 -11.43
C ASN A 43 2.08 -0.63 -11.32
N PHE A 44 1.53 0.53 -10.97
CA PHE A 44 2.24 1.82 -10.93
C PHE A 44 2.01 2.54 -9.60
N ALA A 45 2.43 1.92 -8.50
CA ALA A 45 2.32 2.50 -7.18
C ALA A 45 3.56 3.33 -6.82
N THR A 46 3.35 4.41 -6.08
CA THR A 46 4.38 5.25 -5.49
C THR A 46 4.31 5.12 -3.97
N LEU A 47 5.46 4.84 -3.35
CA LEU A 47 5.68 4.99 -1.92
C LEU A 47 6.33 6.34 -1.67
N GLU A 48 5.76 7.12 -0.75
CA GLU A 48 6.36 8.33 -0.17
C GLU A 48 6.74 8.02 1.27
N TYR A 49 7.98 8.28 1.65
CA TYR A 49 8.51 7.88 2.95
C TYR A 49 9.52 8.90 3.48
N ASN A 50 9.69 8.93 4.81
CA ASN A 50 10.59 9.89 5.47
C ASN A 50 12.03 9.41 5.46
N SER A 51 12.25 8.14 5.79
CA SER A 51 13.56 7.51 5.82
C SER A 51 13.41 6.00 5.70
N VAL A 52 14.47 5.29 5.31
CA VAL A 52 14.41 3.83 5.14
C VAL A 52 14.09 3.12 6.46
N GLU A 53 14.49 3.70 7.60
CA GLU A 53 14.21 3.19 8.94
C GLU A 53 12.71 3.22 9.28
N SER A 54 11.90 4.05 8.59
CA SER A 54 10.43 4.04 8.78
C SER A 54 9.75 2.84 8.10
N LEU A 55 10.46 2.18 7.17
CA LEU A 55 10.00 1.01 6.43
C LEU A 55 10.38 -0.29 7.14
N GLY A 56 10.14 -0.35 8.44
CA GLY A 56 10.44 -1.50 9.28
C GLY A 56 9.31 -1.84 10.24
N GLY A 57 9.14 -3.13 10.51
CA GLY A 57 8.26 -3.62 11.57
C GLY A 57 6.77 -3.45 11.29
N PHE A 58 5.98 -3.53 12.36
CA PHE A 58 4.52 -3.49 12.32
C PHE A 58 4.00 -2.06 12.29
N GLN A 59 3.03 -1.79 11.41
CA GLN A 59 2.47 -0.48 11.15
C GLN A 59 0.94 -0.55 11.01
N GLN A 60 0.28 0.54 11.41
CA GLN A 60 -1.15 0.75 11.19
C GLN A 60 -1.33 1.80 10.09
N PHE A 61 -2.41 1.68 9.32
CA PHE A 61 -2.71 2.63 8.24
C PHE A 61 -4.22 2.83 8.09
N ASN A 62 -4.56 3.95 7.47
CA ASN A 62 -5.89 4.22 6.92
C ASN A 62 -5.78 4.30 5.40
N GLY A 63 -6.87 4.05 4.68
CA GLY A 63 -6.85 4.15 3.23
C GLY A 63 -8.20 4.25 2.56
N ILE A 64 -8.13 4.48 1.26
CA ILE A 64 -9.28 4.52 0.35
C ILE A 64 -8.92 3.69 -0.88
N ILE A 65 -9.80 2.76 -1.25
CA ILE A 65 -9.63 1.92 -2.44
C ILE A 65 -10.81 2.19 -3.37
N GLY A 66 -10.54 2.59 -4.62
CA GLY A 66 -11.55 2.75 -5.68
C GLY A 66 -11.98 4.20 -5.95
N SER A 67 -11.74 5.13 -5.01
CA SER A 67 -12.05 6.55 -5.23
C SER A 67 -11.17 7.11 -6.34
N GLY A 68 -11.76 7.71 -7.37
CA GLY A 68 -11.02 8.24 -8.52
C GLY A 68 -10.26 7.19 -9.34
N ASN A 69 -10.61 5.90 -9.22
CA ASN A 69 -9.84 4.78 -9.77
C ASN A 69 -8.42 4.65 -9.19
N GLU A 70 -8.25 4.99 -7.92
CA GLU A 70 -6.96 4.92 -7.22
C GLU A 70 -7.05 4.09 -5.93
N VAL A 71 -5.90 3.66 -5.45
CA VAL A 71 -5.69 3.17 -4.10
C VAL A 71 -4.76 4.12 -3.37
N SER A 72 -5.09 4.45 -2.12
CA SER A 72 -4.23 5.24 -1.23
C SER A 72 -4.24 4.68 0.19
N PHE A 73 -3.06 4.61 0.79
CA PHE A 73 -2.84 4.25 2.18
C PHE A 73 -1.94 5.30 2.85
N THR A 74 -2.24 5.66 4.09
CA THR A 74 -1.48 6.63 4.89
C THR A 74 -1.21 6.05 6.27
N PHE A 75 0.05 6.12 6.68
CA PHE A 75 0.57 5.61 7.94
C PHE A 75 0.73 6.75 8.96
N SER A 76 0.82 6.42 10.25
CA SER A 76 0.90 7.43 11.31
C SER A 76 2.17 8.28 11.27
N ASP A 77 3.24 7.75 10.69
CA ASP A 77 4.52 8.44 10.55
C ASP A 77 4.57 9.37 9.31
N GLY A 78 3.49 9.46 8.53
CA GLY A 78 3.42 10.25 7.31
C GLY A 78 3.90 9.51 6.05
N THR A 79 4.36 8.26 6.17
CA THR A 79 4.55 7.38 5.01
C THR A 79 3.21 7.21 4.29
N ALA A 80 3.24 7.13 2.96
CA ALA A 80 2.06 6.94 2.15
C ALA A 80 2.33 6.03 0.95
N ILE A 81 1.36 5.19 0.60
CA ILE A 81 1.36 4.39 -0.63
C ILE A 81 0.18 4.87 -1.48
N LYS A 82 0.41 5.17 -2.75
CA LYS A 82 -0.66 5.56 -3.68
C LYS A 82 -0.42 5.02 -5.08
N GLY A 83 -1.48 4.74 -5.83
CA GLY A 83 -1.35 4.36 -7.23
C GLY A 83 -2.68 4.23 -7.94
N PRO A 84 -2.70 4.31 -9.28
CA PRO A 84 -3.89 4.02 -10.07
C PRO A 84 -4.22 2.53 -9.97
N LEU A 85 -5.50 2.22 -9.87
CA LEU A 85 -5.98 0.84 -9.96
C LEU A 85 -5.99 0.40 -11.43
N ASP A 86 -5.45 -0.79 -11.69
CA ASP A 86 -5.44 -1.37 -13.03
C ASP A 86 -6.86 -1.71 -13.52
N ILE A 87 -7.74 -2.05 -12.57
CA ILE A 87 -9.16 -2.29 -12.79
C ILE A 87 -9.95 -1.50 -11.72
N PRO A 88 -10.98 -0.71 -12.12
CA PRO A 88 -11.80 0.01 -11.17
C PRO A 88 -12.46 -0.86 -10.10
N VAL A 89 -12.30 -0.44 -8.84
CA VAL A 89 -13.01 -1.01 -7.68
C VAL A 89 -14.20 -0.10 -7.35
N ASN A 90 -15.42 -0.66 -7.36
CA ASN A 90 -16.66 0.09 -7.13
C ASN A 90 -17.62 -0.76 -6.27
N PRO A 91 -18.18 -0.24 -5.16
CA PRO A 91 -17.98 1.11 -4.61
C PRO A 91 -16.59 1.33 -4.03
N ALA A 92 -16.18 2.60 -4.03
CA ALA A 92 -15.00 3.02 -3.28
C ALA A 92 -15.20 2.66 -1.79
N SER A 93 -14.16 2.14 -1.16
CA SER A 93 -14.19 1.67 0.21
C SER A 93 -13.16 2.42 1.04
N GLN A 94 -13.61 3.01 2.15
CA GLN A 94 -12.73 3.51 3.19
C GLN A 94 -12.36 2.36 4.11
N VAL A 95 -11.06 2.19 4.36
CA VAL A 95 -10.51 1.07 5.13
C VAL A 95 -9.52 1.55 6.18
N SER A 96 -9.36 0.76 7.22
CA SER A 96 -8.20 0.81 8.11
C SER A 96 -7.56 -0.56 8.16
N GLY A 97 -6.31 -0.63 8.58
CA GLY A 97 -5.60 -1.89 8.54
C GLY A 97 -4.29 -1.89 9.28
N THR A 98 -3.70 -3.07 9.29
CA THR A 98 -2.39 -3.31 9.89
C THR A 98 -1.56 -4.18 8.97
N GLY A 99 -0.25 -4.06 9.07
CA GLY A 99 0.68 -4.85 8.30
C GLY A 99 2.10 -4.70 8.81
N SER A 100 3.03 -5.31 8.10
CA SER A 100 4.44 -5.20 8.42
C SER A 100 5.28 -4.97 7.19
N TRP A 101 6.29 -4.12 7.33
CA TRP A 101 7.37 -4.00 6.38
C TRP A 101 8.42 -5.09 6.60
N SER A 102 8.95 -5.62 5.51
CA SER A 102 10.10 -6.52 5.48
C SER A 102 11.01 -6.15 4.32
N LEU A 103 12.32 -6.24 4.54
CA LEU A 103 13.31 -6.27 3.47
C LEU A 103 13.35 -7.69 2.90
N SER A 104 13.14 -7.83 1.59
CA SER A 104 13.21 -9.11 0.88
C SER A 104 14.61 -9.45 0.40
#